data_AF-A0A7L1PCK1-F1
#
_entry.id   AF-A0A7L1PCK1-F1
#
_cell.length_a   1.000
_cell.length_b   1.000
_cell.length_c   1.000
_cell.angle_alpha   90.00
_cell.angle_beta   90.00
_cell.angle_gamma   90.00
#
_symmetry.space_group_name_H-M   'P 1'
#
loop_
_entity.id
_entity.type
_entity.pdbx_description
1 polymer ?
#
loop_
_entity_poly.entity_id
_entity_poly.type
_entity_poly.pdbx_seq_one_letter_code
_entity_poly.pdbx_strand_id
1 'polypeptide(L)'
;PPGLGLAKGAGARDEMDDSSKEALMEEAPPRYSESPGRPCIPHELRSLLLLAVLVLVALVVVNVTFLLLGLHLSESHAETVLRMTIHGLDGEGTPQQLAVSKKERTGTFAVRDGPNASATVVYEYSELLVGYRSWRHRACYIARVDKDNIPGLDAVTETFQRRQDEDAGDKAVPLADRSILGTTINILCSAVPVFWV
;
A
#
# COMPACT_ATOMS: atom_id res chain seq x y z
N PRO A 1 -58.27 49.41 -99.35
CA PRO A 1 -57.09 50.29 -99.32
C PRO A 1 -57.08 51.19 -98.07
N PRO A 2 -55.94 51.73 -97.64
CA PRO A 2 -54.65 51.16 -97.20
C PRO A 2 -54.68 50.95 -95.66
N GLY A 3 -53.66 50.62 -94.87
CA GLY A 3 -52.21 50.47 -94.94
C GLY A 3 -51.75 50.01 -93.54
N LEU A 4 -50.75 49.13 -93.43
CA LEU A 4 -49.37 49.44 -93.02
C LEU A 4 -49.08 49.15 -91.53
N GLY A 5 -48.09 48.29 -91.25
CA GLY A 5 -47.20 48.48 -90.09
C GLY A 5 -47.04 47.33 -89.08
N LEU A 6 -45.88 46.65 -89.20
CA LEU A 6 -44.96 46.19 -88.13
C LEU A 6 -45.34 45.11 -87.08
N ALA A 7 -44.69 43.96 -87.27
CA ALA A 7 -43.72 43.29 -86.37
C ALA A 7 -44.16 42.53 -85.08
N LYS A 8 -43.74 41.24 -85.08
CA LYS A 8 -43.06 40.47 -84.01
C LYS A 8 -43.93 39.65 -83.03
N GLY A 9 -43.67 38.33 -82.98
CA GLY A 9 -44.06 37.49 -81.83
C GLY A 9 -44.16 35.99 -82.16
N ALA A 10 -43.43 35.17 -81.40
CA ALA A 10 -43.17 33.74 -81.60
C ALA A 10 -44.32 32.77 -81.22
N GLY A 11 -44.29 31.58 -81.85
CA GLY A 11 -44.22 30.28 -81.13
C GLY A 11 -45.49 29.42 -81.00
N ALA A 12 -45.49 28.24 -81.64
CA ALA A 12 -46.17 26.99 -81.23
C ALA A 12 -45.60 25.84 -82.11
N ARG A 13 -44.80 24.89 -81.59
CA ARG A 13 -45.10 23.64 -80.84
C ARG A 13 -45.75 22.54 -81.71
N ASP A 14 -44.93 21.59 -82.13
CA ASP A 14 -45.23 20.34 -82.85
C ASP A 14 -45.81 19.23 -81.95
N GLU A 15 -46.55 18.34 -82.61
CA GLU A 15 -47.22 17.08 -82.21
C GLU A 15 -46.29 16.02 -81.57
N MET A 16 -46.89 15.06 -80.81
CA MET A 16 -46.78 13.60 -81.07
C MET A 16 -47.64 12.77 -80.09
N ASP A 17 -48.44 11.85 -80.65
CA ASP A 17 -49.18 10.74 -80.00
C ASP A 17 -48.25 9.55 -79.65
N ASP A 18 -48.58 8.77 -78.60
CA ASP A 18 -48.33 7.31 -78.51
C ASP A 18 -49.07 6.72 -77.27
N SER A 19 -50.17 5.99 -77.44
CA SER A 19 -50.28 4.53 -77.58
C SER A 19 -50.14 3.72 -76.28
N SER A 20 -51.20 2.93 -76.05
CA SER A 20 -51.24 1.66 -75.33
C SER A 20 -50.85 1.63 -73.85
N LYS A 21 -51.86 1.76 -72.97
CA LYS A 21 -51.81 1.20 -71.61
C LYS A 21 -52.62 -0.10 -71.56
N GLU A 22 -51.87 -1.19 -71.62
CA GLU A 22 -51.87 -2.26 -70.63
C GLU A 22 -53.23 -2.92 -70.31
N ALA A 23 -53.54 -3.95 -71.11
CA ALA A 23 -54.22 -5.13 -70.62
C ALA A 23 -53.29 -5.89 -69.66
N LEU A 24 -53.41 -5.65 -68.35
CA LEU A 24 -52.89 -6.55 -67.31
C LEU A 24 -53.64 -6.34 -65.98
N MET A 25 -54.95 -6.59 -66.01
CA MET A 25 -55.67 -6.91 -64.78
C MET A 25 -55.51 -8.41 -64.55
N GLU A 26 -54.76 -8.82 -63.51
CA GLU A 26 -55.04 -9.96 -62.63
C GLU A 26 -53.85 -10.20 -61.68
N GLU A 27 -53.75 -9.48 -60.56
CA GLU A 27 -53.03 -10.01 -59.39
C GLU A 27 -53.56 -9.31 -58.13
N ALA A 28 -54.15 -10.09 -57.20
CA ALA A 28 -54.56 -9.57 -55.90
C ALA A 28 -53.31 -9.20 -55.07
N PRO A 29 -53.33 -8.10 -54.29
CA PRO A 29 -52.13 -7.67 -53.55
C PRO A 29 -51.74 -8.71 -52.48
N PRO A 30 -50.43 -8.93 -52.24
CA PRO A 30 -49.99 -9.87 -51.22
C PRO A 30 -50.44 -9.43 -49.83
N ARG A 31 -51.07 -10.34 -49.08
CA ARG A 31 -51.34 -10.18 -47.65
C ARG A 31 -50.01 -10.25 -46.90
N TYR A 32 -49.52 -9.10 -46.44
CA TYR A 32 -48.41 -9.05 -45.49
C TYR A 32 -48.88 -9.60 -44.14
N SER A 33 -48.28 -10.70 -43.68
CA SER A 33 -48.36 -11.09 -42.27
C SER A 33 -47.43 -10.18 -41.47
N GLU A 34 -47.98 -9.43 -40.51
CA GLU A 34 -47.15 -8.70 -39.54
C GLU A 34 -46.21 -9.69 -38.84
N SER A 35 -44.91 -9.37 -38.84
CA SER A 35 -43.95 -10.13 -38.04
C SER A 35 -44.31 -9.98 -36.56
N PRO A 36 -44.10 -11.00 -35.71
CA PRO A 36 -44.37 -10.85 -34.29
C PRO A 36 -43.52 -9.71 -33.74
N GLY A 37 -44.18 -8.63 -33.31
CA GLY A 37 -43.53 -7.49 -32.68
C GLY A 37 -42.67 -7.99 -31.51
N ARG A 38 -41.41 -7.54 -31.46
CA ARG A 38 -40.47 -7.88 -30.38
C ARG A 38 -41.17 -7.68 -29.03
N PRO A 39 -41.08 -8.65 -28.09
CA PRO A 39 -41.77 -8.53 -26.82
C PRO A 39 -41.29 -7.25 -26.13
N CYS A 40 -42.23 -6.33 -25.93
CA CYS A 40 -42.03 -5.14 -25.14
C CYS A 40 -41.67 -5.60 -23.72
N ILE A 41 -40.37 -5.61 -23.39
CA ILE A 41 -39.96 -5.72 -22.00
C ILE A 41 -40.65 -4.57 -21.27
N PRO A 42 -41.50 -4.84 -20.27
CA PRO A 42 -42.27 -3.80 -19.61
C PRO A 42 -41.29 -2.73 -19.10
N HIS A 43 -41.61 -1.46 -19.34
CA HIS A 43 -40.80 -0.32 -18.91
C HIS A 43 -40.46 -0.41 -17.41
N GLU A 44 -41.42 -0.91 -16.62
CA GLU A 44 -41.28 -1.24 -15.21
C GLU A 44 -40.15 -2.24 -14.93
N LEU A 45 -40.00 -3.30 -15.73
CA LEU A 45 -38.94 -4.30 -15.54
C LEU A 45 -37.56 -3.72 -15.90
N ARG A 46 -37.47 -2.89 -16.94
CA ARG A 46 -36.22 -2.19 -17.30
C ARG A 46 -35.82 -1.20 -16.21
N SER A 47 -36.78 -0.45 -15.67
CA SER A 47 -36.57 0.47 -14.55
C SER A 47 -36.11 -0.27 -13.29
N LEU A 48 -36.78 -1.36 -12.93
CA LEU A 48 -36.41 -2.21 -11.79
C LEU A 48 -35.00 -2.82 -11.94
N LEU A 49 -34.64 -3.29 -13.14
CA LEU A 49 -33.29 -3.80 -13.42
C LEU A 49 -32.24 -2.70 -13.29
N LEU A 50 -32.49 -1.51 -13.82
CA LEU A 50 -31.58 -0.37 -13.68
C LEU A 50 -31.41 0.04 -12.22
N LEU A 51 -32.50 0.11 -11.45
CA LEU A 51 -32.47 0.41 -10.03
C LEU A 51 -31.70 -0.66 -9.25
N ALA A 52 -31.94 -1.95 -9.53
CA ALA A 52 -31.24 -3.06 -8.89
C ALA A 52 -29.74 -3.05 -9.19
N VAL A 53 -29.36 -2.80 -10.45
CA VAL A 53 -27.96 -2.64 -10.85
C VAL A 53 -27.32 -1.46 -10.14
N LEU A 54 -28.02 -0.32 -10.07
CA LEU A 54 -27.50 0.89 -9.43
C LEU A 54 -27.32 0.68 -7.92
N VAL A 55 -28.27 0.02 -7.26
CA VAL A 55 -28.17 -0.38 -5.85
C VAL A 55 -27.01 -1.34 -5.64
N LEU A 56 -26.87 -2.37 -6.48
CA LEU A 56 -25.76 -3.33 -6.38
C LEU A 56 -24.41 -2.64 -6.56
N VAL A 57 -24.28 -1.77 -7.57
CA VAL A 57 -23.06 -0.99 -7.82
C VAL A 57 -22.77 -0.07 -6.65
N ALA A 58 -23.78 0.66 -6.13
CA ALA A 58 -23.61 1.51 -4.96
C ALA A 58 -23.15 0.70 -3.74
N LEU A 59 -23.72 -0.49 -3.53
CA LEU A 59 -23.37 -1.38 -2.43
C LEU A 59 -21.93 -1.90 -2.58
N VAL A 60 -21.51 -2.28 -3.79
CA VAL A 60 -20.11 -2.65 -4.08
C VAL A 60 -19.18 -1.47 -3.81
N VAL A 61 -19.50 -0.27 -4.30
CA VAL A 61 -18.69 0.93 -4.08
C VAL A 61 -18.56 1.23 -2.59
N VAL A 62 -19.64 1.17 -1.81
CA VAL A 62 -19.62 1.40 -0.35
C VAL A 62 -18.75 0.37 0.37
N ASN A 63 -18.82 -0.91 -0.03
CA ASN A 63 -17.96 -1.94 0.56
C ASN A 63 -16.49 -1.70 0.21
N VAL A 64 -16.18 -1.38 -1.05
CA VAL A 64 -14.81 -1.09 -1.50
C VAL A 64 -14.24 0.13 -0.77
N THR A 65 -15.01 1.20 -0.61
CA THR A 65 -14.55 2.40 0.12
C THR A 65 -14.32 2.11 1.59
N PHE A 66 -15.21 1.35 2.25
CA PHE A 66 -15.03 0.96 3.64
C PHE A 66 -13.79 0.07 3.84
N LEU A 67 -13.56 -0.90 2.93
CA LEU A 67 -12.37 -1.75 2.95
C LEU A 67 -11.09 -0.92 2.77
N LEU A 68 -11.07 -0.02 1.78
CA LEU A 68 -9.92 0.87 1.55
C LEU A 68 -9.66 1.78 2.76
N LEU A 69 -10.71 2.35 3.36
CA LEU A 69 -10.59 3.18 4.55
C LEU A 69 -10.06 2.38 5.75
N GLY A 70 -10.55 1.16 5.94
CA GLY A 70 -10.06 0.24 6.97
C GLY A 70 -8.58 -0.12 6.80
N LEU A 71 -8.14 -0.33 5.55
CA LEU A 71 -6.72 -0.58 5.24
C LEU A 71 -5.85 0.66 5.52
N HIS A 72 -6.28 1.84 5.09
CA HIS A 72 -5.55 3.10 5.35
C HIS A 72 -5.45 3.43 6.85
N LEU A 73 -6.49 3.16 7.64
CA LEU A 73 -6.45 3.35 9.09
C LEU A 73 -5.63 2.27 9.80
N SER A 74 -5.52 1.07 9.22
CA SER A 74 -4.62 0.02 9.72
C SER A 74 -3.16 0.45 9.59
N GLU A 75 -2.79 1.13 8.50
CA GLU A 75 -1.43 1.66 8.31
C GLU A 75 -1.07 2.76 9.33
N SER A 76 -2.03 3.59 9.76
CA SER A 76 -1.73 4.70 10.70
C SER A 76 -1.37 4.23 12.11
N HIS A 77 -1.64 2.96 12.46
CA HIS A 77 -1.28 2.35 13.74
C HIS A 77 -0.42 1.09 13.63
N ALA A 78 -0.02 0.70 12.41
CA ALA A 78 0.87 -0.45 12.23
C ALA A 78 2.23 -0.17 12.89
N GLU A 79 2.55 -0.94 13.92
CA GLU A 79 3.86 -0.93 14.56
C GLU A 79 4.89 -1.44 13.54
N THR A 80 5.56 -0.53 12.84
CA THR A 80 6.57 -0.88 11.84
C THR A 80 7.86 -1.31 12.53
N VAL A 81 8.04 -2.62 12.65
CA VAL A 81 9.30 -3.26 13.09
C VAL A 81 9.99 -3.86 11.86
N LEU A 82 11.05 -3.21 11.39
CA LEU A 82 11.87 -3.67 10.27
C LEU A 82 12.88 -4.71 10.79
N ARG A 83 12.68 -5.98 10.45
CA ARG A 83 13.65 -7.05 10.72
C ARG A 83 14.44 -7.35 9.45
N MET A 84 15.76 -7.25 9.53
CA MET A 84 16.68 -7.50 8.42
C MET A 84 17.85 -8.35 8.89
N THR A 85 18.36 -9.20 8.01
CA THR A 85 19.62 -9.91 8.21
C THR A 85 20.66 -9.20 7.36
N ILE A 86 21.64 -8.56 8.01
CA ILE A 86 22.75 -7.90 7.32
C ILE A 86 23.80 -8.97 7.03
N HIS A 87 24.06 -9.21 5.76
CA HIS A 87 25.22 -9.97 5.32
C HIS A 87 26.42 -9.02 5.26
N GLY A 88 27.59 -9.48 5.69
CA GLY A 88 28.83 -8.69 5.61
C GLY A 88 29.05 -8.16 4.19
N LEU A 89 29.55 -6.93 4.09
CA LEU A 89 29.75 -6.20 2.82
C LEU A 89 30.55 -7.01 1.76
N ASP A 90 31.39 -7.96 2.20
CA ASP A 90 32.24 -8.78 1.33
C ASP A 90 31.78 -10.24 1.21
N GLY A 91 30.58 -10.59 1.71
CA GLY A 91 30.15 -12.00 1.83
C GLY A 91 30.93 -12.80 2.89
N GLU A 92 31.98 -12.21 3.46
CA GLU A 92 32.73 -12.70 4.60
C GLU A 92 32.20 -12.02 5.87
N GLY A 93 31.53 -12.79 6.73
CA GLY A 93 30.95 -12.31 7.98
C GLY A 93 29.74 -13.13 8.39
N THR A 94 29.53 -13.33 9.69
CA THR A 94 28.28 -13.98 10.13
C THR A 94 27.09 -13.09 9.87
N PRO A 95 25.97 -13.64 9.38
CA PRO A 95 24.74 -12.88 9.22
C PRO A 95 24.37 -12.22 10.55
N GLN A 96 24.23 -10.90 10.56
CA GLN A 96 23.86 -10.15 11.74
C GLN A 96 22.39 -9.81 11.70
N GLN A 97 21.64 -10.26 12.71
CA GLN A 97 20.23 -9.95 12.82
C GLN A 97 20.04 -8.55 13.39
N LEU A 98 19.30 -7.73 12.65
CA LEU A 98 18.91 -6.37 13.01
C LEU A 98 17.38 -6.28 13.08
N ALA A 99 16.85 -5.69 14.16
CA ALA A 99 15.47 -5.28 14.25
C ALA A 99 15.39 -3.79 14.60
N VAL A 100 14.71 -2.99 13.78
CA VAL A 100 14.52 -1.55 13.98
C VAL A 100 13.04 -1.27 14.20
N SER A 101 12.70 -0.63 15.32
CA SER A 101 11.34 -0.14 15.61
C SER A 101 11.28 1.36 15.38
N LYS A 102 10.53 1.80 14.35
CA LYS A 102 10.35 3.24 14.10
C LYS A 102 9.51 3.90 15.20
N LYS A 103 8.54 3.15 15.74
CA LYS A 103 7.64 3.61 16.81
C LYS A 103 8.38 3.85 18.12
N GLU A 104 9.20 2.88 18.54
CA GLU A 104 9.96 2.96 19.78
C GLU A 104 11.30 3.70 19.61
N ARG A 105 11.69 4.02 18.37
CA ARG A 105 13.00 4.60 18.03
C ARG A 105 14.14 3.76 18.62
N THR A 106 14.07 2.45 18.41
CA THR A 106 15.05 1.49 18.93
C THR A 106 15.63 0.62 17.81
N GLY A 107 16.90 0.26 17.96
CA GLY A 107 17.62 -0.68 17.10
C GLY A 107 18.21 -1.82 17.92
N THR A 108 17.83 -3.06 17.61
CA THR A 108 18.31 -4.26 18.30
C THR A 108 19.20 -5.08 17.38
N PHE A 109 20.37 -5.46 17.90
CA PHE A 109 21.40 -6.20 17.19
C PHE A 109 21.79 -7.45 17.97
N ALA A 110 21.87 -8.60 17.30
CA ALA A 110 22.50 -9.79 17.84
C ALA A 110 24.01 -9.74 17.55
N VAL A 111 24.85 -9.83 18.57
CA VAL A 111 26.31 -9.83 18.46
C VAL A 111 26.88 -11.12 19.07
N ARG A 112 28.09 -11.50 18.66
CA ARG A 112 28.79 -12.63 19.29
C ARG A 112 29.45 -12.18 20.58
N ASP A 113 29.41 -13.06 21.58
CA ASP A 113 30.06 -12.88 22.87
C ASP A 113 31.02 -14.04 23.13
N GLY A 114 32.11 -14.07 22.37
CA GLY A 114 33.05 -15.19 22.34
C GLY A 114 32.57 -16.41 21.54
N PRO A 115 33.27 -17.56 21.65
CA PRO A 115 33.11 -18.68 20.73
C PRO A 115 31.77 -19.44 20.82
N ASN A 116 31.10 -19.42 21.98
CA ASN A 116 29.89 -20.21 22.23
C ASN A 116 28.75 -19.39 22.88
N ALA A 117 28.82 -18.07 22.81
CA ALA A 117 27.76 -17.24 23.35
C ALA A 117 27.47 -16.04 22.46
N SER A 118 26.28 -15.51 22.66
CA SER A 118 25.78 -14.32 21.99
C SER A 118 25.41 -13.28 23.02
N ALA A 119 25.36 -12.03 22.56
CA ALA A 119 24.80 -10.93 23.30
C ALA A 119 23.80 -10.18 22.42
N THR A 120 22.95 -9.41 23.06
CA THR A 120 22.02 -8.50 22.41
C THR A 120 22.39 -7.08 22.77
N VAL A 121 22.51 -6.23 21.75
CA VAL A 121 22.73 -4.79 21.89
C VAL A 121 21.47 -4.07 21.47
N VAL A 122 20.97 -3.16 22.31
CA VAL A 122 19.80 -2.32 22.01
C VAL A 122 20.22 -0.87 22.07
N TYR A 123 20.12 -0.17 20.96
CA TYR A 123 20.17 1.29 20.89
C TYR A 123 18.78 1.85 21.10
N GLU A 124 18.65 2.75 22.06
CA GLU A 124 17.43 3.48 22.37
C GLU A 124 17.65 4.96 22.11
N TYR A 125 17.24 5.43 20.92
CA TYR A 125 17.54 6.77 20.44
C TYR A 125 16.64 7.85 21.08
N SER A 126 15.54 7.47 21.73
CA SER A 126 14.66 8.37 22.50
C SER A 126 15.35 8.86 23.78
N GLU A 127 15.87 7.92 24.57
CA GLU A 127 16.52 8.18 25.87
C GLU A 127 18.04 8.36 25.75
N LEU A 128 18.58 8.21 24.54
CA LEU A 128 20.02 8.26 24.23
C LEU A 128 20.81 7.25 25.08
N LEU A 129 20.31 6.01 25.10
CA LEU A 129 20.92 4.91 25.84
C LEU A 129 21.29 3.77 24.88
N VAL A 130 22.33 3.04 25.27
CA VAL A 130 22.64 1.74 24.67
C VAL A 130 22.72 0.69 25.78
N GLY A 131 22.01 -0.42 25.58
CA GLY A 131 21.97 -1.55 26.49
C GLY A 131 22.64 -2.77 25.88
N TYR A 132 23.36 -3.53 26.70
CA TYR A 132 24.06 -4.75 26.34
C TYR A 132 23.72 -5.87 27.32
N ARG A 133 23.24 -7.00 26.80
CA ARG A 133 23.01 -8.21 27.58
C ARG A 133 23.70 -9.39 26.93
N SER A 134 24.71 -9.92 27.62
CA SER A 134 25.33 -11.19 27.28
C SER A 134 24.51 -12.37 27.81
N TRP A 135 24.56 -13.50 27.10
CA TRP A 135 24.04 -14.77 27.59
C TRP A 135 24.98 -15.47 28.58
N ARG A 136 26.27 -15.15 28.55
CA ARG A 136 27.28 -15.68 29.49
C ARG A 136 27.18 -15.04 30.86
N HIS A 137 26.97 -13.73 30.90
CA HIS A 137 26.99 -12.95 32.12
C HIS A 137 25.58 -12.67 32.63
N ARG A 138 25.35 -12.83 33.94
CA ARG A 138 24.06 -12.53 34.59
C ARG A 138 23.92 -11.04 34.93
N ALA A 139 24.27 -10.18 33.99
CA ALA A 139 24.24 -8.73 34.15
C ALA A 139 23.85 -8.06 32.83
N CYS A 140 23.18 -6.91 32.94
CA CYS A 140 22.95 -6.00 31.84
C CYS A 140 23.84 -4.78 32.03
N TYR A 141 24.43 -4.29 30.95
CA TYR A 141 25.23 -3.09 31.00
C TYR A 141 24.57 -2.01 30.16
N ILE A 142 24.63 -0.77 30.62
CA ILE A 142 24.07 0.38 29.92
C ILE A 142 25.10 1.50 29.84
N ALA A 143 25.05 2.27 28.77
CA ALA A 143 25.85 3.46 28.58
C ALA A 143 25.00 4.57 27.99
N ARG A 144 25.35 5.83 28.31
CA ARG A 144 24.77 7.00 27.65
C ARG A 144 25.43 7.21 26.31
N VAL A 145 24.63 7.67 25.36
CA VAL A 145 25.06 7.94 23.99
C VAL A 145 24.90 9.43 23.72
N ASP A 146 25.83 10.01 22.98
CA ASP A 146 25.71 11.38 22.49
C ASP A 146 24.85 11.39 21.22
N LYS A 147 23.90 12.32 21.12
CA LYS A 147 23.01 12.44 19.96
C LYS A 147 23.77 12.76 18.68
N ASP A 148 24.85 13.52 18.78
CA ASP A 148 25.67 13.97 17.64
C ASP A 148 26.81 12.98 17.33
N ASN A 149 27.11 12.05 18.26
CA ASN A 149 28.18 11.07 18.11
C ASN A 149 27.75 9.69 18.62
N ILE A 150 26.92 9.00 17.84
CA ILE A 150 26.44 7.66 18.16
C ILE A 150 27.55 6.65 17.83
N PRO A 151 28.07 5.89 18.81
CA PRO A 151 29.14 4.94 18.57
C PRO A 151 28.66 3.76 17.73
N GLY A 152 29.52 3.30 16.81
CA GLY A 152 29.27 2.11 16.01
C GLY A 152 29.14 0.83 16.84
N LEU A 153 28.50 -0.19 16.28
CA LEU A 153 28.20 -1.44 16.98
C LEU A 153 29.45 -2.16 17.50
N ASP A 154 30.54 -2.14 16.73
CA ASP A 154 31.80 -2.79 17.11
C ASP A 154 32.43 -2.12 18.34
N ALA A 155 32.50 -0.78 18.34
CA ALA A 155 33.05 -0.01 19.46
C ALA A 155 32.23 -0.20 20.74
N VAL A 156 30.90 -0.22 20.62
CA VAL A 156 30.01 -0.49 21.74
C VAL A 156 30.20 -1.89 22.29
N THR A 157 30.24 -2.89 21.40
CA THR A 157 30.38 -4.30 21.78
C THR A 157 31.71 -4.54 22.48
N GLU A 158 32.80 -4.00 21.95
CA GLU A 158 34.14 -4.09 22.55
C GLU A 158 34.16 -3.44 23.95
N THR A 159 33.57 -2.25 24.09
CA THR A 159 33.53 -1.54 25.37
C THR A 159 32.79 -2.35 26.43
N PHE A 160 31.61 -2.91 26.09
CA PHE A 160 30.84 -3.72 27.03
C PHE A 160 31.50 -5.05 27.37
N GLN A 161 32.13 -5.72 26.40
CA GLN A 161 32.86 -6.97 26.64
C GLN A 161 34.04 -6.74 27.58
N ARG A 162 34.81 -5.68 27.36
CA ARG A 162 35.91 -5.31 28.26
C ARG A 162 35.42 -5.06 29.68
N ARG A 163 34.29 -4.37 29.84
CA ARG A 163 33.68 -4.17 31.17
C ARG A 163 33.24 -5.45 31.83
N GLN A 164 32.73 -6.42 31.06
CA GLN A 164 32.35 -7.72 31.62
C GLN A 164 33.53 -8.48 32.20
N ASP A 165 34.68 -8.39 31.55
CA ASP A 165 35.92 -9.00 32.04
C ASP A 165 36.49 -8.23 33.25
N GLU A 166 36.34 -6.91 33.29
CA GLU A 166 36.76 -6.04 34.41
C GLU A 166 35.87 -6.17 35.67
N ASP A 167 34.53 -6.22 35.50
CA ASP A 167 33.52 -6.25 36.57
C ASP A 167 33.26 -7.64 37.16
N ALA A 168 34.03 -8.66 36.72
CA ALA A 168 34.11 -9.94 37.43
C ALA A 168 34.60 -9.79 38.90
N GLY A 169 35.00 -8.58 39.32
CA GLY A 169 35.32 -8.23 40.71
C GLY A 169 34.34 -7.24 41.35
N ASP A 170 33.21 -7.76 41.86
CA ASP A 170 32.37 -7.36 43.03
C ASP A 170 32.22 -5.88 43.49
N LYS A 171 32.63 -4.87 42.73
CA LYS A 171 32.65 -3.45 43.17
C LYS A 171 31.67 -2.54 42.46
N ALA A 172 31.00 -3.02 41.41
CA ALA A 172 30.01 -2.24 40.68
C ALA A 172 28.67 -2.24 41.45
N VAL A 173 28.11 -1.05 41.70
CA VAL A 173 26.79 -0.92 42.32
C VAL A 173 25.74 -0.98 41.20
N PRO A 174 24.74 -1.87 41.30
CA PRO A 174 23.70 -1.95 40.28
C PRO A 174 22.82 -0.70 40.30
N LEU A 175 22.31 -0.35 39.13
CA LEU A 175 21.33 0.71 38.94
C LEU A 175 20.06 0.39 39.73
N ALA A 176 19.80 1.21 40.75
CA ALA A 176 18.64 1.07 41.62
C ALA A 176 17.33 1.56 40.96
N ASP A 177 17.41 2.60 40.14
CA ASP A 177 16.25 3.18 39.46
C ASP A 177 16.21 2.77 37.99
N ARG A 178 15.23 1.95 37.64
CA ARG A 178 15.00 1.47 36.26
C ARG A 178 14.05 2.36 35.46
N SER A 179 13.49 3.41 36.07
CA SER A 179 12.55 4.32 35.38
C SER A 179 13.19 5.08 34.22
N ILE A 180 14.52 5.23 34.25
CA ILE A 180 15.31 5.86 33.20
C ILE A 180 15.54 4.95 31.99
N LEU A 181 15.27 3.65 32.12
CA LEU A 181 15.39 2.71 31.01
C LEU A 181 14.11 2.81 30.20
N GLY A 182 14.22 2.99 28.89
CA GLY A 182 13.04 2.87 28.06
C GLY A 182 12.63 1.40 27.91
N THR A 183 11.50 1.19 27.24
CA THR A 183 10.75 -0.07 27.30
C THR A 183 11.58 -1.24 26.79
N THR A 184 12.29 -1.07 25.68
CA THR A 184 13.07 -2.14 25.05
C THR A 184 14.23 -2.57 25.94
N ILE A 185 15.00 -1.62 26.49
CA ILE A 185 16.14 -1.94 27.39
C ILE A 185 15.62 -2.52 28.71
N ASN A 186 14.52 -2.00 29.25
CA ASN A 186 13.93 -2.54 30.47
C ASN A 186 13.48 -4.01 30.31
N ILE A 187 12.86 -4.35 29.16
CA ILE A 187 12.51 -5.74 28.83
C ILE A 187 13.78 -6.58 28.69
N LEU A 188 14.77 -6.09 27.94
CA LEU A 188 16.04 -6.79 27.74
C LEU A 188 16.71 -7.12 29.07
N CYS A 189 16.73 -6.21 30.03
CA CYS A 189 17.46 -6.38 31.28
C CYS A 189 16.61 -6.94 32.44
N SER A 190 15.31 -7.15 32.25
CA SER A 190 14.31 -7.40 33.31
C SER A 190 14.74 -8.40 34.40
N ALA A 191 15.38 -9.50 34.03
CA ALA A 191 15.75 -10.61 34.92
C ALA A 191 17.16 -10.52 35.56
N VAL A 192 17.92 -9.46 35.30
CA VAL A 192 19.32 -9.32 35.75
C VAL A 192 19.60 -7.94 36.35
N PRO A 193 20.60 -7.79 37.24
CA PRO A 193 21.09 -6.48 37.66
C PRO A 193 21.60 -5.68 36.46
N VAL A 194 21.45 -4.36 36.54
CA VAL A 194 21.86 -3.42 35.48
C VAL A 194 23.01 -2.58 36.00
N PHE A 195 24.06 -2.37 35.21
CA PHE A 195 25.24 -1.59 35.60
C PHE A 195 25.55 -0.51 34.56
N TRP A 196 26.07 0.62 35.02
CA TRP A 196 26.61 1.65 34.16
C TRP A 196 28.04 1.32 33.74
N VAL A 197 28.39 1.71 32.52
CA VAL A 197 29.71 1.52 31.90
C VAL A 197 30.43 2.83 31.67
#